data_AF-A0A3B3TUQ4-F1
#
_entry.id   AF-A0A3B3TUQ4-F1
#
_cell.length_a   1.000
_cell.length_b   1.000
_cell.length_c   1.000
_cell.angle_alpha   90.00
_cell.angle_beta   90.00
_cell.angle_gamma   90.00
#
_symmetry.space_group_name_H-M   'P 1'
#
loop_
_entity.id
_entity.type
_entity.pdbx_description
1 polymer ?
#
loop_
_entity_poly.entity_id
_entity_poly.type
_entity_poly.pdbx_seq_one_letter_code
_entity_poly.pdbx_strand_id
1 'polypeptide(L)' 'MSVGLLRKTKLTLLFSIDSAGKSGLLRKTSCPTRRVNRICPMNFAPVCGSDGNTYSNMCVLCTKKDIMFVREGRC' A
#
# COMPACT_ATOMS: atom_id res chain seq x y z
N MET A 1 -0.88 -37.26 -18.96
CA MET A 1 -0.35 -36.38 -20.03
C MET A 1 -1.21 -36.51 -21.27
N SER A 2 -1.29 -35.42 -22.04
CA SER A 2 -1.57 -35.38 -23.50
C SER A 2 -2.93 -35.86 -24.01
N VAL A 3 -3.88 -34.93 -24.16
CA VAL A 3 -4.74 -34.85 -25.37
C VAL A 3 -5.13 -33.37 -25.59
N GLY A 4 -4.94 -32.87 -26.81
CA GLY A 4 -5.40 -31.52 -27.17
C GLY A 4 -4.55 -30.74 -28.19
N LEU A 5 -3.66 -31.38 -28.94
CA LEU A 5 -3.05 -30.75 -30.12
C LEU A 5 -4.03 -30.79 -31.30
N LEU A 6 -5.00 -29.86 -31.34
CA LEU A 6 -5.67 -29.55 -32.60
C LEU A 6 -6.26 -28.13 -32.64
N ARG A 7 -5.63 -27.31 -33.49
CA ARG A 7 -6.19 -26.12 -34.17
C ARG A 7 -6.60 -24.94 -33.29
N LYS A 8 -5.69 -23.96 -33.14
CA LYS A 8 -5.99 -22.55 -33.45
C LYS A 8 -4.74 -21.87 -34.01
N THR A 9 -4.56 -22.08 -35.31
CA THR A 9 -4.10 -21.08 -36.28
C THR A 9 -3.60 -19.74 -35.70
N LYS A 10 -2.27 -19.56 -35.73
CA LYS A 10 -1.56 -18.33 -36.14
C LYS A 10 -2.51 -17.20 -36.61
N LEU A 11 -2.81 -16.18 -35.78
CA LEU A 11 -2.83 -14.74 -36.16
C LEU A 11 -3.35 -13.76 -35.10
N THR A 12 -4.12 -14.12 -34.08
CA THR A 12 -4.58 -13.11 -33.10
C THR A 12 -3.65 -13.04 -31.89
N LEU A 13 -2.78 -12.03 -31.88
CA LEU A 13 -2.29 -11.40 -30.65
C LEU A 13 -3.46 -11.20 -29.69
N LEU A 14 -3.19 -11.25 -28.38
CA LEU A 14 -4.14 -11.15 -27.25
C LEU A 14 -4.63 -12.49 -26.68
N PHE A 15 -3.68 -13.39 -26.38
CA PHE A 15 -3.74 -13.99 -25.05
C PHE A 15 -3.44 -12.85 -24.06
N SER A 16 -4.47 -12.33 -23.40
CA SER A 16 -4.31 -11.35 -22.33
C SER A 16 -3.57 -12.01 -21.18
N ILE A 17 -2.24 -11.99 -21.24
CA ILE A 17 -1.38 -12.26 -20.11
C ILE A 17 -1.55 -11.03 -19.21
N ASP A 18 -2.37 -11.12 -18.17
CA ASP A 18 -2.46 -10.07 -17.15
C ASP A 18 -1.16 -10.07 -16.33
N SER A 19 -0.13 -9.46 -16.93
CA SER A 19 1.04 -9.00 -16.22
C SER A 19 0.71 -7.61 -15.70
N ALA A 20 -0.06 -7.52 -14.62
CA ALA A 20 -0.05 -6.33 -13.79
C ALA A 20 1.30 -6.25 -13.07
N GLY A 21 2.36 -5.98 -13.83
CA GLY A 21 3.55 -5.33 -13.34
C GLY A 21 3.14 -3.92 -12.89
N LYS A 22 2.60 -3.81 -11.68
CA LYS A 22 2.67 -2.54 -10.97
C LYS A 22 4.07 -2.45 -10.42
N SER A 23 4.95 -1.88 -11.24
CA SER A 23 6.03 -1.01 -10.78
C SER A 23 5.62 -0.43 -9.43
N GLY A 24 6.44 -0.65 -8.41
CA GLY A 24 6.23 -0.20 -7.05
C GLY A 24 6.14 1.32 -6.93
N LEU A 25 5.05 1.90 -7.44
CA LEU A 25 4.50 3.11 -6.89
C LEU A 25 4.01 2.67 -5.53
N LEU A 26 4.89 2.87 -4.55
CA LEU A 26 4.63 2.90 -3.12
C LEU A 26 3.16 3.28 -2.90
N ARG A 27 2.27 2.28 -2.86
CA ARG A 27 0.98 2.44 -2.18
C ARG A 27 1.50 2.75 -0.80
N LYS A 28 1.48 4.02 -0.43
CA LYS A 28 1.95 4.53 0.85
C LYS A 28 1.04 3.87 1.88
N THR A 29 1.27 2.60 2.16
CA THR A 29 0.66 1.86 3.25
C THR A 29 1.35 2.42 4.45
N SER A 30 0.76 3.53 4.91
CA SER A 30 0.74 4.10 6.25
C SER A 30 2.05 4.37 6.96
N CYS A 31 3.10 3.56 6.85
CA CYS A 31 4.37 3.74 7.53
C CYS A 31 5.52 3.11 6.74
N PRO A 32 6.71 3.75 6.67
CA PRO A 32 7.87 3.08 6.13
C PRO A 32 8.15 1.84 6.99
N THR A 33 7.96 0.65 6.39
CA THR A 33 8.16 -0.66 7.02
C THR A 33 9.62 -0.95 7.40
N ARG A 34 10.53 0.01 7.19
CA ARG A 34 11.92 -0.07 7.66
C ARG A 34 11.98 0.48 9.09
N ARG A 35 11.78 -0.43 10.05
CA ARG A 35 11.95 -0.22 11.50
C ARG A 35 11.26 1.06 11.98
N VAL A 36 10.09 0.94 12.58
CA VAL A 36 9.45 2.03 13.33
C VAL A 36 10.48 2.61 14.29
N ASN A 37 11.06 3.74 13.91
CA ASN A 37 11.98 4.45 14.76
C ASN A 37 11.12 4.97 15.89
N ARG A 38 11.30 4.43 17.11
CA ARG A 38 10.52 4.91 18.27
C ARG A 38 10.82 6.36 18.62
N ILE A 39 11.85 6.92 18.00
CA ILE A 39 12.21 8.33 18.10
C ILE A 39 11.46 9.06 16.99
N CYS A 40 10.41 9.78 17.38
CA CYS A 40 9.69 10.69 16.50
C CYS A 40 10.12 12.15 16.77
N PRO A 41 10.21 12.98 15.72
CA PRO A 41 10.35 14.43 15.90
C PRO A 41 9.15 15.00 16.65
N MET A 42 9.38 16.09 17.38
CA MET A 42 8.36 16.83 18.13
C MET A 42 7.61 17.86 17.26
N ASN A 43 7.62 17.70 15.94
CA ASN A 43 6.86 18.57 15.05
C ASN A 43 5.37 18.26 15.17
N PHE A 44 4.56 19.33 15.23
CA PHE A 44 3.11 19.20 15.27
C PHE A 44 2.55 19.30 13.85
N ALA A 45 2.13 18.15 13.31
CA ALA A 45 1.53 18.00 11.99
C ALA A 45 0.40 16.96 12.11
N PRO A 46 -0.77 17.34 12.68
CA PRO A 46 -1.77 16.39 13.13
C PRO A 46 -2.30 15.53 11.99
N VAL A 47 -2.61 14.26 12.30
CA VAL A 47 -3.22 13.31 11.36
C VAL A 47 -4.33 12.52 12.06
N CYS A 48 -5.33 12.09 11.31
CA CYS A 48 -6.43 11.27 11.80
C CYS A 48 -6.17 9.78 11.52
N GLY A 49 -6.28 8.95 12.56
CA GLY A 49 -6.18 7.49 12.48
C GLY A 49 -7.53 6.81 12.21
N SER A 50 -7.49 5.56 11.74
CA SER A 50 -8.68 4.74 11.50
C SER A 50 -9.44 4.36 12.77
N ASP A 51 -8.82 4.55 13.92
CA ASP A 51 -9.42 4.45 15.25
C ASP A 51 -10.19 5.72 15.66
N GLY A 52 -10.20 6.76 14.82
CA GLY A 52 -10.87 8.03 15.11
C GLY A 52 -10.08 8.95 16.04
N ASN A 53 -8.82 8.61 16.37
CA ASN A 53 -7.97 9.46 17.19
C ASN A 53 -7.06 10.36 16.34
N THR A 54 -6.83 11.58 16.84
CA THR A 54 -5.84 12.49 16.27
C THR A 54 -4.45 12.18 16.82
N TYR A 55 -3.47 12.05 15.95
CA TYR A 55 -2.06 11.85 16.27
C TYR A 55 -1.25 13.09 15.96
N SER A 56 -0.30 13.46 16.83
CA SER A 56 0.48 14.71 16.70
C SER A 56 1.28 14.81 15.40
N ASN A 57 1.72 13.67 14.85
CA ASN A 57 2.30 13.58 13.52
C ASN A 57 2.23 12.15 12.98
N MET A 58 2.53 12.00 11.69
CA MET A 58 2.56 10.72 10.98
C MET A 58 3.51 9.70 11.63
N CYS A 59 4.64 10.14 12.19
CA CYS A 59 5.57 9.24 12.88
C CYS A 59 4.91 8.62 14.13
N VAL A 60 4.23 9.44 14.94
CA VAL A 60 3.52 8.96 16.14
C VAL A 60 2.40 7.98 15.76
N LEU A 61 1.61 8.27 14.72
CA LEU A 61 0.61 7.33 14.18
C LEU A 61 1.28 6.01 13.79
N CYS A 62 2.46 6.07 13.17
CA CYS A 62 3.22 4.89 12.77
C CYS A 62 3.81 4.03 13.88
N THR A 63 3.81 4.52 15.12
CA THR A 63 4.16 3.69 16.27
C THR A 63 3.03 2.76 16.70
N LYS A 64 1.81 2.98 16.19
CA LYS A 64 0.64 2.17 16.49
C LYS A 64 0.56 1.00 15.53
N LYS A 65 0.14 -0.14 16.07
CA LYS A 65 -0.19 -1.33 15.28
C LYS A 65 -1.66 -1.26 14.91
N ASP A 66 -2.00 -1.71 13.70
CA ASP A 66 -3.38 -1.84 13.22
C ASP A 66 -4.15 -0.51 13.05
N ILE A 67 -3.46 0.63 13.06
CA ILE A 67 -4.06 1.95 12.82
C ILE A 67 -3.57 2.48 11.48
N MET A 68 -4.54 2.78 10.62
CA MET A 68 -4.30 3.32 9.29
C MET A 68 -4.45 4.85 9.32
N PHE A 69 -3.67 5.52 8.48
CA PHE A 69 -3.89 6.93 8.20
C PHE A 69 -5.22 7.12 7.44
N VAL A 70 -6.06 8.06 7.89
CA VAL A 70 -7.34 8.41 7.26
C VAL A 70 -7.24 9.74 6.53
N ARG A 71 -6.88 10.81 7.23
CA ARG A 71 -6.77 12.17 6.69
C ARG A 71 -5.70 12.99 7.41
N GLU A 72 -5.17 14.00 6.75
CA GLU A 72 -4.35 15.03 7.40
C GLU A 72 -5.24 15.91 8.28
N GLY A 73 -4.67 16.49 9.34
CA GLY A 73 -5.40 17.27 10.33
C GLY A 73 -5.97 16.42 11.47
N ARG A 74 -6.91 17.02 12.21
CA ARG A 74 -7.61 16.33 13.30
C ARG A 74 -8.67 15.37 12.74
N CYS A 75 -8.98 14.32 13.49
CA CYS A 75 -10.29 13.70 13.39
C CYS A 75 -11.34 14.73 13.87
#